data_AF-A0A9E6JIV8-F1
#
_entry.id   AF-A0A9E6JIV8-F1
#
_cell.length_a   1.000
_cell.length_b   1.000
_cell.length_c   1.000
_cell.angle_alpha   90.00
_cell.angle_beta   90.00
_cell.angle_gamma   90.00
#
_symmetry.space_group_name_H-M   'P 1'
#
loop_
_entity.id
_entity.type
_entity.pdbx_description
1 polymer ?
#
loop_
_entity_poly.entity_id
_entity_poly.type
_entity_poly.pdbx_seq_one_letter_code
_entity_poly.pdbx_strand_id
1 'polypeptide(L)'
;FNGTTLSEKARRALEHERVTIVSHISGHTHIEYPEATMDPAQYERFAAQLGKFLSTRVDYEIFANFLRSYAEYRKYFQIEYLHEGHRYYLTLDQLYHYEHASKNRVGDATQAKLLEEVEFDEFALQPYPELQVLNVLEKTLNGLNLGCCSEDAQKKFENLLGHIPNVEAFGRDLQAFVCTRPRLPGMDKTRLKLPELALPVGWSRGQIRDYLSARRTQHPVADLAFFAARRFGPEGWPAFLKACLERNPVSVVHFTWKSVPDIYEEIKSWPQESIYDDQGLATPDEVVNFFRGDGVEKALTLANILHARAPELPMALTAAGSLVTLQAGESAYEFANPRGFELQLELS
;
A
#
# COMPACT_ATOMS: atom_id res chain seq x y z
N PHE A 1 -7.87 -0.68 13.05
CA PHE A 1 -7.12 -1.15 11.86
C PHE A 1 -7.87 -2.28 11.17
N ASN A 2 -8.43 -3.26 11.89
CA ASN A 2 -9.18 -4.37 11.30
C ASN A 2 -10.67 -4.06 11.17
N GLY A 3 -11.34 -4.56 10.12
CA GLY A 3 -12.78 -4.39 9.92
C GLY A 3 -13.21 -3.50 8.74
N THR A 4 -12.28 -3.09 7.86
CA THR A 4 -12.63 -2.47 6.57
C THR A 4 -11.97 -3.21 5.41
N THR A 5 -12.61 -3.21 4.24
CA THR A 5 -12.08 -3.82 3.01
C THR A 5 -10.73 -3.22 2.59
N LEU A 6 -10.48 -1.93 2.87
CA LEU A 6 -9.21 -1.28 2.58
C LEU A 6 -8.10 -1.82 3.49
N SER A 7 -8.40 -2.01 4.76
CA SER A 7 -7.48 -2.61 5.73
C SER A 7 -7.19 -4.07 5.40
N GLU A 8 -8.20 -4.85 4.98
CA GLU A 8 -7.98 -6.25 4.54
C GLU A 8 -7.06 -6.32 3.33
N LYS A 9 -7.21 -5.42 2.35
CA LYS A 9 -6.32 -5.34 1.17
C LYS A 9 -4.89 -4.93 1.55
N ALA A 10 -4.72 -3.93 2.41
CA ALA A 10 -3.40 -3.50 2.89
C ALA A 10 -2.71 -4.59 3.73
N ARG A 11 -3.48 -5.32 4.53
CA ARG A 11 -3.03 -6.44 5.36
C ARG A 11 -2.56 -7.62 4.51
N ARG A 12 -3.29 -7.97 3.46
CA ARG A 12 -2.96 -9.09 2.55
C ARG A 12 -1.53 -8.99 1.99
N ALA A 13 -1.10 -7.79 1.59
CA ALA A 13 0.26 -7.59 1.12
C ALA A 13 1.29 -7.94 2.21
N LEU A 14 1.12 -7.45 3.44
CA LEU A 14 2.07 -7.74 4.53
C LEU A 14 2.00 -9.18 5.07
N GLU A 15 0.88 -9.88 4.89
CA GLU A 15 0.69 -11.27 5.31
C GLU A 15 1.28 -12.27 4.33
N HIS A 16 1.11 -12.03 3.03
CA HIS A 16 1.48 -12.97 1.99
C HIS A 16 2.77 -12.60 1.27
N GLU A 17 3.16 -11.33 1.28
CA GLU A 17 4.37 -10.85 0.62
C GLU A 17 5.49 -10.60 1.64
N ARG A 18 6.71 -10.64 1.12
CA ARG A 18 7.90 -10.32 1.89
C ARG A 18 8.27 -8.87 1.65
N VAL A 19 8.54 -8.13 2.71
CA VAL A 19 9.06 -6.77 2.58
C VAL A 19 10.48 -6.85 2.01
N THR A 20 10.66 -6.35 0.78
CA THR A 20 11.92 -6.43 0.04
C THR A 20 13.00 -5.51 0.60
N ILE A 21 12.61 -4.31 1.04
CA ILE A 21 13.53 -3.29 1.53
C ILE A 21 12.90 -2.50 2.67
N VAL A 22 13.70 -2.20 3.70
CA VAL A 22 13.41 -1.19 4.71
C VAL A 22 14.47 -0.11 4.60
N SER A 23 14.07 1.13 4.37
CA SER A 23 14.96 2.27 4.22
C SER A 23 14.75 3.31 5.31
N HIS A 24 15.84 3.96 5.70
CA HIS A 24 15.89 5.02 6.69
C HIS A 24 17.03 5.98 6.32
N ILE A 25 17.05 7.18 6.90
CA ILE A 25 18.11 8.16 6.64
C ILE A 25 19.52 7.61 6.95
N SER A 26 19.63 6.68 7.90
CA SER A 26 20.89 6.02 8.24
C SER A 26 21.35 4.95 7.25
N GLY A 27 20.50 4.50 6.33
CA GLY A 27 20.80 3.35 5.46
C GLY A 27 19.58 2.51 5.07
N HIS A 28 19.82 1.32 4.55
CA HIS A 28 18.76 0.38 4.20
C HIS A 28 19.13 -1.06 4.58
N THR A 29 18.10 -1.91 4.66
CA THR A 29 18.22 -3.37 4.78
C THR A 29 17.39 -3.99 3.66
N HIS A 30 18.02 -4.80 2.80
CA HIS A 30 17.39 -5.43 1.64
C HIS A 30 17.37 -6.96 1.81
N ILE A 31 16.39 -7.65 1.22
CA ILE A 31 16.31 -9.11 1.33
C ILE A 31 17.46 -9.83 0.63
N GLU A 32 17.82 -9.40 -0.59
CA GLU A 32 18.80 -10.07 -1.46
C GLU A 32 20.26 -9.78 -1.09
N TYR A 33 20.58 -8.57 -0.60
CA TYR A 33 21.98 -8.18 -0.39
C TYR A 33 22.49 -8.63 0.97
N PRO A 34 23.70 -9.22 1.07
CA PRO A 34 24.24 -9.68 2.35
C PRO A 34 24.60 -8.54 3.29
N GLU A 35 24.79 -7.32 2.78
CA GLU A 35 25.08 -6.13 3.56
C GLU A 35 23.82 -5.39 4.02
N ALA A 36 23.89 -4.81 5.21
CA ALA A 36 22.91 -3.85 5.71
C ALA A 36 23.64 -2.60 6.23
N THR A 37 23.14 -1.44 5.81
CA THR A 37 23.71 -0.13 6.18
C THR A 37 22.88 0.60 7.23
N MET A 38 21.61 0.22 7.38
CA MET A 38 20.71 0.83 8.35
C MET A 38 21.15 0.58 9.79
N ASP A 39 21.05 1.62 10.64
CA ASP A 39 21.27 1.53 12.07
C ASP A 39 20.33 0.46 12.70
N PRO A 40 20.89 -0.57 13.38
CA PRO A 40 20.09 -1.61 14.01
C PRO A 40 19.04 -1.09 14.99
N ALA A 41 19.36 -0.04 15.76
CA ALA A 41 18.42 0.51 16.75
C ALA A 41 17.19 1.14 16.06
N GLN A 42 17.39 1.77 14.90
CA GLN A 42 16.30 2.33 14.11
C GLN A 42 15.46 1.23 13.47
N TYR A 43 16.10 0.14 13.03
CA TYR A 43 15.39 -1.01 12.48
C TYR A 43 14.51 -1.70 13.52
N GLU A 44 15.06 -1.95 14.71
CA GLU A 44 14.31 -2.54 15.83
C GLU A 44 13.16 -1.65 16.26
N ARG A 45 13.39 -0.34 16.35
CA ARG A 45 12.33 0.64 16.64
C ARG A 45 11.23 0.60 15.58
N PHE A 46 11.59 0.60 14.29
CA PHE A 46 10.64 0.51 13.19
C PHE A 46 9.84 -0.80 13.26
N ALA A 47 10.52 -1.94 13.41
CA ALA A 47 9.88 -3.25 13.49
C ALA A 47 8.92 -3.34 14.69
N ALA A 48 9.30 -2.78 15.84
CA ALA A 48 8.44 -2.73 17.03
C ALA A 48 7.22 -1.82 16.82
N GLN A 49 7.39 -0.64 16.21
CA GLN A 49 6.29 0.27 15.91
C GLN A 49 5.32 -0.32 14.88
N LEU A 50 5.86 -0.92 13.82
CA LEU A 50 5.07 -1.61 12.81
C LEU A 50 4.30 -2.79 13.42
N GLY A 51 4.96 -3.61 14.24
CA GLY A 51 4.30 -4.71 14.94
C GLY A 51 3.15 -4.24 15.84
N LYS A 52 3.35 -3.13 16.58
CA LYS A 52 2.27 -2.51 17.37
C LYS A 52 1.13 -1.99 16.50
N PHE A 53 1.43 -1.39 15.35
CA PHE A 53 0.43 -0.88 14.42
C PHE A 53 -0.40 -2.01 13.76
N LEU A 54 0.25 -3.14 13.47
CA LEU A 54 -0.36 -4.32 12.85
C LEU A 54 -1.03 -5.26 13.86
N SER A 55 -1.07 -4.88 15.12
CA SER A 55 -1.73 -5.62 16.18
C SER A 55 -2.87 -4.79 16.76
N THR A 56 -4.02 -5.41 16.97
CA THR A 56 -5.14 -4.79 17.69
C THR A 56 -5.53 -5.63 18.89
N ARG A 57 -6.07 -4.97 19.90
CA ARG A 57 -6.74 -5.65 21.00
C ARG A 57 -8.07 -6.21 20.50
N VAL A 58 -8.46 -7.36 21.04
CA VAL A 58 -9.83 -7.88 20.88
C VAL A 58 -10.72 -7.20 21.92
N ASP A 59 -11.65 -6.40 21.43
CA ASP A 59 -12.82 -5.92 22.16
C ASP A 59 -14.08 -6.49 21.48
N TYR A 60 -15.26 -6.12 21.98
CA TYR A 60 -16.53 -6.57 21.43
C TYR A 60 -16.70 -6.25 19.94
N GLU A 61 -16.34 -5.03 19.52
CA GLU A 61 -16.48 -4.60 18.13
C GLU A 61 -15.53 -5.38 17.21
N ILE A 62 -14.26 -5.53 17.59
CA ILE A 62 -13.27 -6.30 16.84
C ILE A 62 -13.67 -7.77 16.75
N PHE A 63 -14.25 -8.33 17.80
CA PHE A 63 -14.72 -9.72 17.79
C PHE A 63 -15.95 -9.91 16.88
N ALA A 64 -16.90 -8.98 16.89
CA ALA A 64 -17.98 -8.98 15.91
C ALA A 64 -17.42 -8.84 14.48
N ASN A 65 -16.46 -7.93 14.26
CA ASN A 65 -15.79 -7.79 12.96
C ASN A 65 -15.11 -9.08 12.49
N PHE A 66 -14.49 -9.82 13.41
CA PHE A 66 -13.95 -11.15 13.12
C PHE A 66 -15.04 -12.12 12.67
N LEU A 67 -16.15 -12.23 13.40
CA LEU A 67 -17.27 -13.12 13.05
C LEU A 67 -17.92 -12.75 11.72
N ARG A 68 -17.85 -11.47 11.32
CA ARG A 68 -18.25 -11.02 9.98
C ARG A 68 -17.35 -11.60 8.90
N SER A 69 -16.02 -11.61 9.09
CA SER A 69 -15.09 -12.17 8.09
C SER A 69 -15.01 -13.70 8.10
N TYR A 70 -15.34 -14.35 9.23
CA TYR A 70 -15.26 -15.81 9.43
C TYR A 70 -16.64 -16.41 9.71
N ALA A 71 -17.43 -16.57 8.65
CA ALA A 71 -18.83 -16.98 8.76
C ALA A 71 -19.02 -18.36 9.40
N GLU A 72 -18.04 -19.26 9.32
CA GLU A 72 -18.15 -20.60 9.91
C GLU A 72 -18.30 -20.61 11.44
N TYR A 73 -17.91 -19.52 12.11
CA TYR A 73 -18.01 -19.39 13.57
C TYR A 73 -19.32 -18.75 14.03
N ARG A 74 -20.09 -18.10 13.16
CA ARG A 74 -21.33 -17.37 13.53
C ARG A 74 -22.39 -18.28 14.15
N LYS A 75 -22.49 -19.52 13.65
CA LYS A 75 -23.40 -20.56 14.11
C LYS A 75 -23.28 -20.95 15.58
N TYR A 76 -22.25 -20.47 16.29
CA TYR A 76 -22.06 -20.72 17.73
C TYR A 76 -22.59 -19.58 18.61
N PHE A 77 -23.12 -18.51 18.01
CA PHE A 77 -23.48 -17.29 18.72
C PHE A 77 -24.92 -16.84 18.46
N GLN A 78 -25.48 -16.17 19.45
CA GLN A 78 -26.77 -15.47 19.42
C GLN A 78 -26.63 -14.11 20.11
N ILE A 79 -27.57 -13.19 19.88
CA ILE A 79 -27.67 -11.90 20.58
C ILE A 79 -28.92 -11.89 21.45
N GLU A 80 -28.79 -11.38 22.68
CA GLU A 80 -29.92 -11.05 23.55
C GLU A 80 -30.37 -9.61 23.25
N TYR A 81 -31.65 -9.41 22.96
CA TYR A 81 -32.30 -8.12 22.78
C TYR A 81 -33.33 -7.89 23.88
N LEU A 82 -33.17 -6.82 24.65
CA LEU A 82 -34.13 -6.42 25.70
C LEU A 82 -35.10 -5.38 25.12
N HIS A 83 -36.35 -5.75 24.94
CA HIS A 83 -37.40 -4.88 24.40
C HIS A 83 -38.63 -4.91 25.30
N GLU A 84 -39.12 -3.74 25.72
CA GLU A 84 -40.26 -3.59 26.63
C GLU A 84 -40.20 -4.47 27.91
N GLY A 85 -38.99 -4.71 28.43
CA GLY A 85 -38.77 -5.53 29.63
C GLY A 85 -38.78 -7.05 29.37
N HIS A 86 -38.99 -7.47 28.14
CA HIS A 86 -38.90 -8.86 27.69
C HIS A 86 -37.58 -9.12 26.97
N ARG A 87 -37.05 -10.34 27.14
CA ARG A 87 -35.81 -10.78 26.51
C ARG A 87 -36.13 -11.61 25.27
N TYR A 88 -35.48 -11.26 24.18
CA TYR A 88 -35.58 -11.89 22.89
C TYR A 88 -34.20 -12.34 22.44
N TYR A 89 -34.15 -13.39 21.63
CA TYR A 89 -32.90 -13.98 21.16
C TYR A 89 -32.93 -14.13 19.65
N LEU A 90 -31.82 -13.77 19.00
CA LEU A 90 -31.66 -13.89 17.56
C LEU A 90 -30.32 -14.55 17.26
N THR A 91 -30.29 -15.48 16.30
CA THR A 91 -29.02 -16.08 15.87
C THR A 91 -28.13 -15.05 15.20
N LEU A 92 -26.81 -15.21 15.32
CA LEU A 92 -25.89 -14.23 14.75
C LEU A 92 -25.91 -14.24 13.21
N ASP A 93 -26.20 -15.39 12.58
CA ASP A 93 -26.34 -15.49 11.12
C ASP A 93 -27.52 -14.66 10.59
N GLN A 94 -28.67 -14.69 11.26
CA GLN A 94 -29.81 -13.83 10.91
C GLN A 94 -29.44 -12.35 11.07
N LEU A 95 -28.79 -11.98 12.18
CA LEU A 95 -28.44 -10.58 12.41
C LEU A 95 -27.47 -10.03 11.35
N TYR A 96 -26.47 -10.82 10.92
CA TYR A 96 -25.59 -10.43 9.80
C TYR A 96 -26.32 -10.38 8.46
N HIS A 97 -27.39 -11.15 8.26
CA HIS A 97 -28.22 -11.06 7.06
C HIS A 97 -28.87 -9.67 6.96
N TYR A 98 -29.44 -9.17 8.05
CA TYR A 98 -30.00 -7.82 8.12
C TYR A 98 -28.95 -6.73 7.92
N GLU A 99 -27.73 -6.91 8.47
CA GLU A 99 -26.63 -5.96 8.29
C GLU A 99 -26.31 -5.68 6.81
N HIS A 100 -26.41 -6.69 5.93
CA HIS A 100 -26.11 -6.52 4.50
C HIS A 100 -27.02 -5.49 3.80
N ALA A 101 -28.25 -5.30 4.29
CA ALA A 101 -29.21 -4.35 3.75
C ALA A 101 -29.28 -3.05 4.57
N SER A 102 -28.53 -2.96 5.68
CA SER A 102 -28.59 -1.85 6.62
C SER A 102 -27.36 -0.95 6.57
N LYS A 103 -27.52 0.27 7.09
CA LYS A 103 -26.40 1.16 7.42
C LYS A 103 -25.84 0.91 8.83
N ASN A 104 -26.58 0.16 9.65
CA ASN A 104 -26.22 -0.19 11.02
C ASN A 104 -25.45 -1.51 11.04
N ARG A 105 -24.61 -1.73 12.05
CA ARG A 105 -23.69 -2.89 12.11
C ARG A 105 -23.75 -3.62 13.43
N VAL A 106 -23.45 -4.91 13.35
CA VAL A 106 -23.21 -5.77 14.51
C VAL A 106 -21.88 -5.37 15.16
N GLY A 107 -21.89 -5.25 16.49
CA GLY A 107 -20.70 -4.99 17.29
C GLY A 107 -20.41 -3.53 17.60
N ASP A 108 -20.99 -2.58 16.85
CA ASP A 108 -20.72 -1.15 17.01
C ASP A 108 -21.86 -0.40 17.73
N ALA A 109 -21.72 0.92 17.85
CA ALA A 109 -22.70 1.79 18.52
C ALA A 109 -24.09 1.80 17.85
N THR A 110 -24.24 1.26 16.65
CA THR A 110 -25.49 1.21 15.89
C THR A 110 -26.21 -0.14 15.97
N GLN A 111 -25.63 -1.15 16.62
CA GLN A 111 -26.23 -2.48 16.76
C GLN A 111 -27.66 -2.45 17.32
N ALA A 112 -27.95 -1.57 18.27
CA ALA A 112 -29.31 -1.43 18.84
C ALA A 112 -30.35 -1.06 17.77
N LYS A 113 -29.99 -0.17 16.84
CA LYS A 113 -30.85 0.22 15.71
C LYS A 113 -30.97 -0.90 14.68
N LEU A 114 -29.93 -1.70 14.50
CA LEU A 114 -30.00 -2.89 13.65
C LEU A 114 -31.01 -3.91 14.21
N LEU A 115 -31.06 -4.09 15.53
CA LEU A 115 -32.03 -4.99 16.16
C LEU A 115 -33.48 -4.49 16.03
N GLU A 116 -33.69 -3.17 15.98
CA GLU A 116 -35.02 -2.57 15.72
C GLU A 116 -35.50 -2.78 14.28
N GLU A 117 -34.61 -3.12 13.35
CA GLU A 117 -34.95 -3.40 11.94
C GLU A 117 -35.36 -4.87 11.71
N VAL A 118 -35.16 -5.75 12.69
CA VAL A 118 -35.51 -7.17 12.60
C VAL A 118 -37.00 -7.36 12.90
N GLU A 119 -37.70 -8.12 12.07
CA GLU A 119 -39.11 -8.46 12.29
C GLU A 119 -39.26 -9.27 13.59
N PHE A 120 -40.26 -8.92 14.41
CA PHE A 120 -40.40 -9.47 15.77
C PHE A 120 -40.66 -10.98 15.81
N ASP A 121 -41.26 -11.55 14.77
CA ASP A 121 -41.55 -12.99 14.66
C ASP A 121 -40.30 -13.84 14.37
N GLU A 122 -39.19 -13.22 13.96
CA GLU A 122 -37.90 -13.90 13.81
C GLU A 122 -37.17 -14.13 15.14
N PHE A 123 -37.57 -13.43 16.20
CA PHE A 123 -36.96 -13.58 17.52
C PHE A 123 -37.49 -14.81 18.27
N ALA A 124 -36.58 -15.53 18.92
CA ALA A 124 -36.93 -16.55 19.89
C ALA A 124 -37.20 -15.94 21.28
N LEU A 125 -38.21 -16.49 21.98
CA LEU A 125 -38.57 -16.09 23.35
C LEU A 125 -37.67 -16.74 24.42
N GLN A 126 -36.84 -17.70 24.03
CA GLN A 126 -35.92 -18.43 24.90
C GLN A 126 -34.56 -18.53 24.20
N PRO A 127 -33.44 -18.52 24.96
CA PRO A 127 -32.13 -18.68 24.37
C PRO A 127 -31.99 -20.08 23.76
N TYR A 128 -31.30 -20.17 22.63
CA TYR A 128 -30.86 -21.44 22.08
C TYR A 128 -29.79 -22.04 23.02
N PRO A 129 -30.03 -23.18 23.69
CA PRO A 129 -29.14 -23.69 24.74
C PRO A 129 -27.71 -23.96 24.28
N GLU A 130 -27.52 -24.28 23.00
CA GLU A 130 -26.25 -24.58 22.36
C GLU A 130 -25.47 -23.34 21.88
N LEU A 131 -26.09 -22.15 21.91
CA LEU A 131 -25.49 -20.92 21.39
C LEU A 131 -25.04 -20.00 22.51
N GLN A 132 -23.84 -19.44 22.36
CA GLN A 132 -23.30 -18.45 23.27
C GLN A 132 -23.93 -17.08 23.02
N VAL A 133 -24.39 -16.41 24.09
CA VAL A 133 -24.90 -15.03 23.99
C VAL A 133 -23.73 -14.06 23.86
N LEU A 134 -23.59 -13.43 22.70
CA LEU A 134 -22.44 -12.64 22.30
C LEU A 134 -22.31 -11.33 23.09
N ASN A 135 -23.39 -10.56 23.27
CA ASN A 135 -23.37 -9.31 24.02
C ASN A 135 -23.19 -9.51 25.54
N VAL A 136 -23.43 -10.71 26.07
CA VAL A 136 -23.04 -11.05 27.46
C VAL A 136 -21.51 -11.14 27.59
N LEU A 137 -20.79 -11.50 26.51
CA LEU A 137 -19.33 -11.55 26.49
C LEU A 137 -18.70 -10.17 26.43
N GLU A 138 -19.45 -9.09 26.14
CA GLU A 138 -18.92 -7.74 25.94
C GLU A 138 -18.00 -7.31 27.09
N LYS A 139 -18.46 -7.44 28.35
CA LYS A 139 -17.65 -7.06 29.52
C LYS A 139 -16.35 -7.86 29.61
N THR A 140 -16.41 -9.14 29.27
CA THR A 140 -15.26 -10.04 29.31
C THR A 140 -14.29 -9.70 28.19
N LEU A 141 -14.75 -9.53 26.95
CA LEU A 141 -13.93 -9.14 25.80
C LEU A 141 -13.29 -7.77 26.01
N ASN A 142 -14.07 -6.78 26.45
CA ASN A 142 -13.60 -5.41 26.71
C ASN A 142 -12.65 -5.34 27.92
N GLY A 143 -12.76 -6.27 28.87
CA GLY A 143 -11.87 -6.41 30.03
C GLY A 143 -10.62 -7.25 29.78
N LEU A 144 -10.67 -8.16 28.80
CA LEU A 144 -9.54 -9.01 28.45
C LEU A 144 -8.49 -8.21 27.68
N ASN A 145 -7.29 -8.09 28.25
CA ASN A 145 -6.12 -7.61 27.53
C ASN A 145 -5.55 -8.76 26.69
N LEU A 146 -6.29 -9.21 25.68
CA LEU A 146 -5.79 -10.16 24.69
C LEU A 146 -4.81 -9.41 23.79
N GLY A 147 -3.56 -9.31 24.25
CA GLY A 147 -2.43 -9.06 23.37
C GLY A 147 -2.28 -10.29 22.49
N CYS A 148 -3.03 -10.32 21.39
CA CYS A 148 -3.34 -11.55 20.67
C CYS A 148 -2.13 -12.21 20.00
N CYS A 149 -0.95 -11.59 20.05
CA CYS A 149 0.28 -12.18 19.55
C CYS A 149 0.96 -13.13 20.56
N SER A 150 0.41 -13.34 21.77
CA SER A 150 1.00 -14.22 22.81
C SER A 150 0.23 -15.53 23.04
N GLU A 151 0.93 -16.57 23.48
CA GLU A 151 0.33 -17.86 23.87
C GLU A 151 -0.66 -17.73 25.05
N ASP A 152 -0.41 -16.80 25.96
CA ASP A 152 -1.30 -16.54 27.10
C ASP A 152 -2.66 -16.01 26.66
N ALA A 153 -2.70 -15.20 25.59
CA ALA A 153 -3.95 -14.70 25.03
C ALA A 153 -4.77 -15.84 24.41
N GLN A 154 -4.11 -16.76 23.71
CA GLN A 154 -4.76 -17.94 23.14
C GLN A 154 -5.38 -18.82 24.23
N LYS A 155 -4.64 -19.13 25.30
CA LYS A 155 -5.18 -19.93 26.43
C LYS A 155 -6.37 -19.27 27.11
N LYS A 156 -6.34 -17.94 27.29
CA LYS A 156 -7.48 -17.18 27.84
C LYS A 156 -8.70 -17.27 26.95
N PHE A 157 -8.52 -17.22 25.64
CA PHE A 157 -9.59 -17.38 24.66
C PHE A 157 -10.16 -18.80 24.68
N GLU A 158 -9.31 -19.82 24.66
CA GLU A 158 -9.72 -21.23 24.75
C GLU A 158 -10.48 -21.53 26.03
N ASN A 159 -10.10 -20.93 27.17
CA ASN A 159 -10.85 -21.06 28.41
C ASN A 159 -12.22 -20.37 28.35
N LEU A 160 -12.34 -19.22 27.67
CA LEU A 160 -13.60 -18.48 27.54
C LEU A 160 -14.62 -19.22 26.68
N LEU A 161 -14.16 -19.82 25.58
CA LEU A 161 -15.01 -20.45 24.57
C LEU A 161 -14.78 -21.96 24.44
N GLY A 162 -14.26 -22.61 25.48
CA GLY A 162 -13.84 -24.01 25.44
C GLY A 162 -14.96 -25.03 25.18
N HIS A 163 -16.21 -24.59 25.24
CA HIS A 163 -17.39 -25.38 24.86
C HIS A 163 -17.63 -25.41 23.33
N ILE A 164 -17.03 -24.48 22.58
CA ILE A 164 -17.17 -24.43 21.12
C ILE A 164 -16.27 -25.51 20.48
N PRO A 165 -16.80 -26.30 19.53
CA PRO A 165 -16.00 -27.27 18.79
C PRO A 165 -14.79 -26.62 18.09
N ASN A 166 -13.63 -27.29 18.16
CA ASN A 166 -12.38 -26.82 17.56
C ASN A 166 -11.95 -25.41 18.01
N VAL A 167 -12.15 -25.06 19.29
CA VAL A 167 -11.79 -23.76 19.88
C VAL A 167 -10.34 -23.35 19.62
N GLU A 168 -9.40 -24.31 19.52
CA GLU A 168 -7.99 -24.03 19.16
C GLU A 168 -7.86 -23.42 17.76
N ALA A 169 -8.60 -23.95 16.78
CA ALA A 169 -8.59 -23.42 15.41
C ALA A 169 -9.22 -22.02 15.36
N PHE A 170 -10.34 -21.83 16.07
CA PHE A 170 -10.97 -20.52 16.25
C PHE A 170 -9.98 -19.52 16.86
N GLY A 171 -9.29 -19.89 17.95
CA GLY A 171 -8.30 -19.04 18.60
C GLY A 171 -7.16 -18.62 17.66
N ARG A 172 -6.67 -19.54 16.81
CA ARG A 172 -5.65 -19.23 15.79
C ARG A 172 -6.18 -18.29 14.72
N ASP A 173 -7.40 -18.49 14.23
CA ASP A 173 -8.00 -17.62 13.22
C ASP A 173 -8.24 -16.21 13.76
N LEU A 174 -8.74 -16.10 14.99
CA LEU A 174 -8.89 -14.81 15.66
C LEU A 174 -7.53 -14.13 15.83
N GLN A 175 -6.50 -14.87 16.29
CA GLN A 175 -5.14 -14.36 16.38
C GLN A 175 -4.61 -13.84 15.04
N ALA A 176 -4.79 -14.61 13.96
CA ALA A 176 -4.39 -14.19 12.62
C ALA A 176 -5.14 -12.95 12.13
N PHE A 177 -6.41 -12.78 12.52
CA PHE A 177 -7.22 -11.62 12.18
C PHE A 177 -6.75 -10.35 12.90
N VAL A 178 -6.29 -10.45 14.14
CA VAL A 178 -5.95 -9.28 14.98
C VAL A 178 -4.45 -9.02 15.12
N CYS A 179 -3.59 -9.94 14.71
CA CYS A 179 -2.13 -9.83 14.78
C CYS A 179 -1.50 -10.24 13.45
N THR A 180 -1.15 -9.24 12.63
CA THR A 180 -0.38 -9.48 11.41
C THR A 180 1.12 -9.37 11.70
N ARG A 181 1.87 -10.44 11.43
CA ARG A 181 3.33 -10.47 11.58
C ARG A 181 4.01 -10.21 10.22
N PRO A 182 4.59 -9.03 9.99
CA PRO A 182 5.20 -8.71 8.70
C PRO A 182 6.50 -9.50 8.51
N ARG A 183 6.73 -9.97 7.29
CA ARG A 183 7.99 -10.65 6.90
C ARG A 183 9.04 -9.62 6.51
N LEU A 184 9.69 -9.05 7.51
CA LEU A 184 10.75 -8.04 7.31
C LEU A 184 12.10 -8.68 6.88
N PRO A 185 12.99 -7.92 6.23
CA PRO A 185 14.35 -8.38 5.94
C PRO A 185 15.09 -8.91 7.18
N GLY A 186 15.90 -9.95 7.01
CA GLY A 186 16.68 -10.52 8.10
C GLY A 186 17.73 -9.53 8.62
N MET A 187 17.97 -9.55 9.94
CA MET A 187 19.03 -8.76 10.58
C MET A 187 20.38 -9.47 10.64
N ASP A 188 20.42 -10.76 10.30
CA ASP A 188 21.65 -11.52 10.12
C ASP A 188 22.32 -11.16 8.79
N LYS A 189 23.01 -10.02 8.80
CA LYS A 189 23.64 -9.37 7.64
C LYS A 189 24.93 -8.67 8.06
N THR A 190 25.87 -8.59 7.13
CA THR A 190 27.13 -7.86 7.34
C THR A 190 26.84 -6.38 7.47
N ARG A 191 27.26 -5.76 8.58
CA ARG A 191 26.94 -4.37 8.87
C ARG A 191 27.99 -3.43 8.32
N LEU A 192 27.55 -2.53 7.44
CA LEU A 192 28.38 -1.44 6.92
C LEU A 192 27.94 -0.13 7.56
N LYS A 193 28.88 0.55 8.23
CA LYS A 193 28.60 1.86 8.84
C LYS A 193 28.75 2.94 7.77
N LEU A 194 27.67 3.66 7.50
CA LEU A 194 27.70 4.85 6.65
C LEU A 194 27.88 6.13 7.49
N PRO A 195 28.41 7.21 6.88
CA PRO A 195 28.37 8.54 7.49
C PRO A 195 26.92 8.97 7.75
N GLU A 196 26.65 9.58 8.90
CA GLU A 196 25.30 10.03 9.23
C GLU A 196 24.85 11.18 8.33
N LEU A 197 23.65 11.06 7.78
CA LEU A 197 22.96 12.17 7.12
C LEU A 197 22.15 12.95 8.17
N ALA A 198 22.39 14.24 8.26
CA ALA A 198 21.64 15.15 9.11
C ALA A 198 20.67 15.97 8.26
N LEU A 199 19.38 15.85 8.54
CA LEU A 199 18.32 16.67 7.95
C LEU A 199 17.58 17.44 9.05
N PRO A 200 18.11 18.61 9.49
CA PRO A 200 17.48 19.43 10.51
C PRO A 200 16.08 19.89 10.12
N VAL A 201 15.19 19.94 11.12
CA VAL A 201 13.87 20.54 10.98
C VAL A 201 14.02 22.03 10.65
N GLY A 202 13.27 22.52 9.67
CA GLY A 202 13.29 23.93 9.25
C GLY A 202 14.14 24.22 8.01
N TRP A 203 14.88 23.24 7.49
CA TRP A 203 15.53 23.39 6.18
C TRP A 203 14.53 23.49 5.03
N SER A 204 14.85 24.35 4.06
CA SER A 204 14.11 24.41 2.79
C SER A 204 14.40 23.19 1.91
N ARG A 205 13.51 22.91 0.95
CA ARG A 205 13.73 21.85 -0.06
C ARG A 205 15.08 22.00 -0.79
N GLY A 206 15.46 23.24 -1.12
CA GLY A 206 16.75 23.55 -1.75
C GLY A 206 17.94 23.20 -0.87
N GLN A 207 17.90 23.58 0.42
CA GLN A 207 18.97 23.24 1.37
C GLN A 207 19.13 21.73 1.55
N ILE A 208 18.02 20.99 1.66
CA ILE A 208 18.02 19.53 1.74
C ILE A 208 18.65 18.93 0.47
N ARG A 209 18.23 19.40 -0.71
CA ARG A 209 18.75 18.94 -1.99
C ARG A 209 20.26 19.16 -2.10
N ASP A 210 20.73 20.36 -1.81
CA ASP A 210 22.14 20.72 -1.98
C ASP A 210 23.02 19.91 -1.00
N TYR A 211 22.53 19.71 0.23
CA TYR A 211 23.18 18.87 1.23
C TYR A 211 23.31 17.40 0.79
N LEU A 212 22.22 16.82 0.27
CA LEU A 212 22.21 15.44 -0.21
C LEU A 212 23.03 15.27 -1.49
N SER A 213 22.95 16.23 -2.42
CA SER A 213 23.71 16.25 -3.68
C SER A 213 25.21 16.11 -3.42
N ALA A 214 25.73 16.87 -2.46
CA ALA A 214 27.15 16.86 -2.08
C ALA A 214 27.64 15.52 -1.50
N ARG A 215 26.74 14.58 -1.19
CA ARG A 215 27.04 13.30 -0.53
C ARG A 215 26.69 12.07 -1.37
N ARG A 216 26.17 12.27 -2.59
CA ARG A 216 25.70 11.16 -3.46
C ARG A 216 26.78 10.10 -3.69
N THR A 217 28.03 10.51 -3.90
CA THR A 217 29.15 9.59 -4.15
C THR A 217 29.62 8.79 -2.93
N GLN A 218 29.24 9.21 -1.73
CA GLN A 218 29.71 8.63 -0.46
C GLN A 218 28.58 8.00 0.36
N HIS A 219 27.32 8.22 -0.03
CA HIS A 219 26.15 7.76 0.72
C HIS A 219 25.05 7.22 -0.20
N PRO A 220 24.86 5.90 -0.29
CA PRO A 220 23.88 5.27 -1.20
C PRO A 220 22.44 5.77 -1.02
N VAL A 221 21.98 6.04 0.20
CA VAL A 221 20.62 6.59 0.42
C VAL A 221 20.49 8.03 -0.10
N ALA A 222 21.57 8.83 -0.04
CA ALA A 222 21.54 10.17 -0.59
C ALA A 222 21.41 10.10 -2.11
N ASP A 223 22.10 9.16 -2.75
CA ASP A 223 21.96 8.93 -4.19
C ASP A 223 20.59 8.37 -4.58
N LEU A 224 20.08 7.35 -3.87
CA LEU A 224 18.74 6.79 -4.12
C LEU A 224 17.62 7.82 -3.97
N ALA A 225 17.76 8.82 -3.10
CA ALA A 225 16.79 9.90 -2.97
C ALA A 225 16.63 10.71 -4.27
N PHE A 226 17.72 10.87 -5.04
CA PHE A 226 17.71 11.53 -6.35
C PHE A 226 17.02 10.67 -7.41
N PHE A 227 17.22 9.36 -7.40
CA PHE A 227 16.45 8.42 -8.22
C PHE A 227 14.95 8.45 -7.88
N ALA A 228 14.59 8.45 -6.60
CA ALA A 228 13.19 8.53 -6.16
C ALA A 228 12.54 9.88 -6.54
N ALA A 229 13.31 10.96 -6.49
CA ALA A 229 12.89 12.28 -6.97
C ALA A 229 12.94 12.43 -8.50
N ARG A 230 13.42 11.39 -9.21
CA ARG A 230 13.60 11.34 -10.67
C ARG A 230 14.46 12.48 -11.20
N ARG A 231 15.52 12.76 -10.45
CA ARG A 231 16.54 13.76 -10.73
C ARG A 231 17.87 13.03 -10.69
N PHE A 232 18.51 12.83 -11.81
CA PHE A 232 19.78 12.10 -11.83
C PHE A 232 20.73 12.72 -12.85
N GLY A 233 22.02 12.48 -12.65
CA GLY A 233 23.04 12.83 -13.63
C GLY A 233 23.07 11.83 -14.79
N PRO A 234 24.09 11.93 -15.66
CA PRO A 234 24.33 10.99 -16.75
C PRO A 234 24.20 9.51 -16.34
N GLU A 235 24.64 9.16 -15.14
CA GLU A 235 24.65 7.81 -14.60
C GLU A 235 23.25 7.19 -14.35
N GLY A 236 22.22 8.01 -14.14
CA GLY A 236 20.88 7.50 -13.82
C GLY A 236 19.98 7.26 -15.03
N TRP A 237 20.34 7.81 -16.19
CA TRP A 237 19.54 7.69 -17.42
C TRP A 237 19.28 6.24 -17.84
N PRO A 238 20.25 5.31 -17.84
CA PRO A 238 19.99 3.95 -18.30
C PRO A 238 18.86 3.26 -17.52
N ALA A 239 18.82 3.43 -16.20
CA ALA A 239 17.78 2.84 -15.36
C ALA A 239 16.41 3.49 -15.60
N PHE A 240 16.39 4.82 -15.78
CA PHE A 240 15.15 5.55 -16.07
C PHE A 240 14.60 5.22 -17.45
N LEU A 241 15.44 5.20 -18.49
CA LEU A 241 15.04 4.84 -19.84
C LEU A 241 14.49 3.43 -19.92
N LYS A 242 15.15 2.47 -19.27
CA LYS A 242 14.64 1.10 -19.14
C LYS A 242 13.25 1.07 -18.50
N ALA A 243 13.04 1.85 -17.44
CA ALA A 243 11.71 1.96 -16.83
C ALA A 243 10.69 2.58 -17.80
N CYS A 244 11.05 3.66 -18.50
CA CYS A 244 10.20 4.33 -19.48
C CYS A 244 9.76 3.39 -20.61
N LEU A 245 10.68 2.63 -21.20
CA LEU A 245 10.43 1.80 -22.38
C LEU A 245 9.83 0.42 -22.07
N GLU A 246 10.13 -0.16 -20.89
CA GLU A 246 9.72 -1.55 -20.59
C GLU A 246 8.57 -1.65 -19.57
N ARG A 247 8.25 -0.58 -18.83
CA ARG A 247 7.33 -0.63 -17.67
C ARG A 247 6.20 0.37 -17.71
N ASN A 248 5.83 0.87 -18.90
CA ASN A 248 4.75 1.84 -19.09
C ASN A 248 3.70 1.35 -20.11
N PRO A 249 2.86 0.35 -19.76
CA PRO A 249 1.88 -0.21 -20.69
C PRO A 249 0.66 0.69 -20.92
N VAL A 250 0.31 1.58 -19.99
CA VAL A 250 -0.91 2.41 -20.10
C VAL A 250 -0.81 3.35 -21.30
N SER A 251 0.35 3.97 -21.47
CA SER A 251 0.64 4.85 -22.60
C SER A 251 0.53 4.12 -23.95
N VAL A 252 0.99 2.87 -24.04
CA VAL A 252 0.85 2.04 -25.25
C VAL A 252 -0.61 1.72 -25.52
N VAL A 253 -1.33 1.23 -24.50
CA VAL A 253 -2.75 0.82 -24.62
C VAL A 253 -3.63 2.00 -25.01
N HIS A 254 -3.38 3.18 -24.44
CA HIS A 254 -4.14 4.40 -24.72
C HIS A 254 -4.15 4.74 -26.22
N PHE A 255 -3.03 4.51 -26.91
CA PHE A 255 -2.82 4.89 -28.29
C PHE A 255 -2.96 3.74 -29.30
N THR A 256 -3.45 2.57 -28.89
CA THR A 256 -3.53 1.34 -29.71
C THR A 256 -4.05 1.57 -31.15
N TRP A 257 -5.09 2.39 -31.31
CA TRP A 257 -5.79 2.57 -32.58
C TRP A 257 -5.36 3.81 -33.39
N LYS A 258 -4.44 4.62 -32.88
CA LYS A 258 -4.03 5.88 -33.51
C LYS A 258 -2.77 5.71 -34.35
N SER A 259 -2.69 6.44 -35.47
CA SER A 259 -1.48 6.48 -36.29
C SER A 259 -0.37 7.25 -35.56
N VAL A 260 0.90 6.98 -35.87
CA VAL A 260 2.03 7.71 -35.25
C VAL A 260 1.92 9.23 -35.43
N PRO A 261 1.56 9.76 -36.61
CA PRO A 261 1.31 11.20 -36.77
C PRO A 261 0.23 11.74 -35.84
N ASP A 262 -0.90 11.05 -35.70
CA ASP A 262 -2.00 11.51 -34.83
C ASP A 262 -1.57 11.52 -33.36
N ILE A 263 -0.82 10.49 -32.93
CA ILE A 263 -0.27 10.38 -31.57
C ILE A 263 0.66 11.56 -31.29
N TYR A 264 1.56 11.85 -32.22
CA TYR A 264 2.51 12.95 -32.08
C TYR A 264 1.79 14.29 -31.93
N GLU A 265 0.82 14.60 -32.80
CA GLU A 265 0.07 15.86 -32.72
C GLU A 265 -0.73 15.97 -31.42
N GLU A 266 -1.31 14.87 -30.94
CA GLU A 266 -2.04 14.86 -29.68
C GLU A 266 -1.13 15.09 -28.47
N ILE A 267 -0.04 14.32 -28.34
CA ILE A 267 0.94 14.50 -27.25
C ILE A 267 1.52 15.92 -27.30
N LYS A 268 1.81 16.43 -28.50
CA LYS A 268 2.33 17.79 -28.69
C LYS A 268 1.34 18.85 -28.20
N SER A 269 0.04 18.64 -28.41
CA SER A 269 -1.04 19.57 -28.01
C SER A 269 -1.22 19.71 -26.49
N TRP A 270 -0.76 18.74 -25.70
CA TRP A 270 -0.89 18.79 -24.24
C TRP A 270 -0.12 19.96 -23.60
N PRO A 271 -0.49 20.40 -22.39
CA PRO A 271 0.28 21.43 -21.68
C PRO A 271 1.76 21.06 -21.56
N GLN A 272 2.63 22.04 -21.80
CA GLN A 272 4.09 21.91 -21.76
C GLN A 272 4.63 22.03 -20.32
N GLU A 273 4.06 21.25 -19.41
CA GLU A 273 4.33 21.33 -17.97
C GLU A 273 4.38 19.92 -17.39
N SER A 274 5.47 19.60 -16.69
CA SER A 274 5.61 18.34 -15.95
C SER A 274 4.73 18.34 -14.69
N ILE A 275 4.36 17.16 -14.23
CA ILE A 275 3.77 16.96 -12.90
C ILE A 275 4.81 17.03 -11.77
N TYR A 276 6.10 17.10 -12.13
CA TYR A 276 7.21 17.23 -11.19
C TYR A 276 7.81 18.64 -11.22
N ASP A 277 8.10 19.15 -10.03
CA ASP A 277 8.84 20.41 -9.85
C ASP A 277 10.31 20.28 -10.31
N ASP A 278 10.92 21.41 -10.64
CA ASP A 278 12.30 21.57 -11.13
C ASP A 278 12.63 20.58 -12.28
N GLN A 279 13.68 19.77 -12.10
CA GLN A 279 14.28 18.84 -13.06
C GLN A 279 13.78 17.38 -12.88
N GLY A 280 12.68 17.16 -12.14
CA GLY A 280 12.08 15.82 -12.03
C GLY A 280 11.34 15.42 -13.30
N LEU A 281 11.38 14.14 -13.68
CA LEU A 281 10.77 13.67 -14.93
C LEU A 281 9.58 12.72 -14.70
N ALA A 282 8.47 12.94 -15.40
CA ALA A 282 7.35 12.02 -15.49
C ALA A 282 7.68 10.80 -16.36
N THR A 283 7.11 9.64 -16.04
CA THR A 283 7.17 8.46 -16.92
C THR A 283 6.05 8.51 -17.96
N PRO A 284 6.16 7.78 -19.08
CA PRO A 284 5.14 7.78 -20.13
C PRO A 284 3.70 7.56 -19.65
N ASP A 285 3.48 6.62 -18.73
CA ASP A 285 2.14 6.35 -18.20
C ASP A 285 1.58 7.55 -17.41
N GLU A 286 2.42 8.28 -16.68
CA GLU A 286 1.98 9.48 -15.99
C GLU A 286 1.67 10.62 -16.94
N VAL A 287 2.50 10.82 -17.97
CA VAL A 287 2.24 11.83 -19.01
C VAL A 287 0.85 11.62 -19.62
N VAL A 288 0.52 10.36 -19.93
CA VAL A 288 -0.80 9.99 -20.47
C VAL A 288 -1.91 10.11 -19.43
N ASN A 289 -1.69 9.67 -18.19
CA ASN A 289 -2.72 9.74 -17.14
C ASN A 289 -3.09 11.18 -16.75
N PHE A 290 -2.11 12.09 -16.78
CA PHE A 290 -2.33 13.51 -16.45
C PHE A 290 -2.55 14.38 -17.69
N PHE A 291 -2.38 13.83 -18.90
CA PHE A 291 -2.47 14.54 -20.18
C PHE A 291 -1.58 15.80 -20.21
N ARG A 292 -0.35 15.68 -19.71
CA ARG A 292 0.65 16.77 -19.67
C ARG A 292 2.05 16.23 -19.47
N GLY A 293 3.03 16.99 -19.94
CA GLY A 293 4.44 16.71 -19.73
C GLY A 293 5.29 17.78 -20.40
N ASP A 294 6.57 17.84 -20.03
CA ASP A 294 7.52 18.67 -20.76
C ASP A 294 7.99 18.00 -22.06
N GLY A 295 8.96 18.62 -22.76
CA GLY A 295 9.42 18.12 -24.05
C GLY A 295 10.12 16.77 -23.99
N VAL A 296 10.93 16.54 -22.94
CA VAL A 296 11.64 15.28 -22.73
C VAL A 296 10.65 14.17 -22.41
N GLU A 297 9.71 14.43 -21.50
CA GLU A 297 8.67 13.50 -21.08
C GLU A 297 7.75 13.10 -22.25
N LYS A 298 7.32 14.08 -23.04
CA LYS A 298 6.50 13.85 -24.25
C LYS A 298 7.25 13.04 -25.30
N ALA A 299 8.52 13.36 -25.54
CA ALA A 299 9.35 12.63 -26.47
C ALA A 299 9.58 11.18 -26.01
N LEU A 300 9.86 10.95 -24.73
CA LEU A 300 9.97 9.60 -24.16
C LEU A 300 8.65 8.83 -24.19
N THR A 301 7.51 9.52 -24.07
CA THR A 301 6.19 8.91 -24.23
C THR A 301 5.99 8.40 -25.65
N LEU A 302 6.32 9.23 -26.65
CA LEU A 302 6.27 8.81 -28.05
C LEU A 302 7.26 7.67 -28.32
N ALA A 303 8.48 7.74 -27.78
CA ALA A 303 9.49 6.70 -27.93
C ALA A 303 9.03 5.36 -27.35
N ASN A 304 8.39 5.35 -26.17
CA ASN A 304 7.83 4.12 -25.58
C ASN A 304 6.77 3.47 -26.49
N ILE A 305 5.88 4.28 -27.08
CA ILE A 305 4.85 3.79 -28.00
C ILE A 305 5.47 3.22 -29.29
N LEU A 306 6.49 3.91 -29.82
CA LEU A 306 7.23 3.45 -31.00
C LEU A 306 7.99 2.15 -30.72
N HIS A 307 8.68 2.07 -29.58
CA HIS A 307 9.38 0.87 -29.13
C HIS A 307 8.42 -0.32 -28.99
N ALA A 308 7.23 -0.12 -28.41
CA ALA A 308 6.25 -1.18 -28.29
C ALA A 308 5.69 -1.68 -29.65
N ARG A 309 5.66 -0.82 -30.68
CA ARG A 309 5.19 -1.17 -32.03
C ARG A 309 6.30 -1.75 -32.91
N ALA A 310 7.53 -1.29 -32.73
CA ALA A 310 8.70 -1.68 -33.50
C ALA A 310 9.94 -1.69 -32.58
N PRO A 311 10.18 -2.78 -31.83
CA PRO A 311 11.26 -2.85 -30.83
C PRO A 311 12.66 -2.61 -31.41
N GLU A 312 12.87 -3.00 -32.66
CA GLU A 312 14.15 -2.87 -33.38
C GLU A 312 14.36 -1.49 -34.03
N LEU A 313 13.40 -0.55 -33.88
CA LEU A 313 13.51 0.78 -34.46
C LEU A 313 14.59 1.58 -33.72
N PRO A 314 15.70 1.99 -34.38
CA PRO A 314 16.71 2.81 -33.73
C PRO A 314 16.11 4.18 -33.41
N MET A 315 16.27 4.59 -32.15
CA MET A 315 15.77 5.86 -31.65
C MET A 315 16.84 6.59 -30.84
N ALA A 316 16.92 7.91 -31.01
CA ALA A 316 17.79 8.78 -30.24
C ALA A 316 17.04 10.03 -29.80
N LEU A 317 17.27 10.46 -28.56
CA LEU A 317 16.70 11.66 -27.98
C LEU A 317 17.79 12.69 -27.76
N THR A 318 17.61 13.89 -28.31
CA THR A 318 18.49 15.03 -28.05
C THR A 318 17.68 16.18 -27.49
N ALA A 319 18.10 16.75 -26.37
CA ALA A 319 17.59 18.04 -25.89
C ALA A 319 18.73 19.04 -25.87
N ALA A 320 18.53 20.18 -26.54
CA ALA A 320 19.50 21.26 -26.62
C ALA A 320 18.78 22.60 -26.75
N GLY A 321 19.18 23.58 -25.93
CA GLY A 321 18.54 24.89 -25.91
C GLY A 321 17.03 24.80 -25.69
N SER A 322 16.24 25.32 -26.63
CA SER A 322 14.78 25.36 -26.54
C SER A 322 14.06 24.19 -27.22
N LEU A 323 14.77 23.18 -27.72
CA LEU A 323 14.20 22.08 -28.51
C LEU A 323 14.58 20.71 -27.95
N VAL A 324 13.61 19.79 -27.99
CA VAL A 324 13.81 18.36 -27.80
C VAL A 324 13.45 17.65 -29.10
N THR A 325 14.35 16.83 -29.62
CA THR A 325 14.18 16.06 -30.84
C THR A 325 14.28 14.57 -30.53
N LEU A 326 13.23 13.83 -30.88
CA LEU A 326 13.26 12.37 -30.96
C LEU A 326 13.48 11.98 -32.42
N GLN A 327 14.65 11.42 -32.72
CA GLN A 327 14.94 10.76 -33.99
C GLN A 327 14.47 9.31 -33.88
N ALA A 328 13.67 8.83 -34.84
CA ALA A 328 13.21 7.45 -34.91
C ALA A 328 13.27 6.96 -36.37
N GLY A 329 14.27 6.15 -36.70
CA GLY A 329 14.58 5.81 -38.08
C GLY A 329 14.81 7.07 -38.94
N GLU A 330 14.03 7.25 -40.00
CA GLU A 330 14.08 8.43 -40.88
C GLU A 330 13.24 9.61 -40.40
N SER A 331 12.40 9.41 -39.37
CA SER A 331 11.48 10.45 -38.87
C SER A 331 12.08 11.21 -37.69
N ALA A 332 11.80 12.51 -37.63
CA ALA A 332 12.17 13.38 -36.52
C ALA A 332 10.90 14.02 -35.91
N TYR A 333 10.80 13.99 -34.58
CA TYR A 333 9.70 14.56 -33.82
C TYR A 333 10.22 15.63 -32.86
N GLU A 334 9.58 16.79 -32.84
CA GLU A 334 10.08 17.97 -32.16
C GLU A 334 9.11 18.47 -31.07
N PHE A 335 9.66 18.73 -29.89
CA PHE A 335 8.95 19.26 -28.74
C PHE A 335 9.70 20.46 -28.13
N ALA A 336 8.98 21.36 -27.46
CA ALA A 336 9.62 22.49 -26.78
C ALA A 336 10.40 22.04 -25.52
N ASN A 337 11.54 22.67 -25.25
CA ASN A 337 12.38 22.39 -24.06
C ASN A 337 12.32 23.55 -23.05
N PRO A 338 11.19 23.82 -22.37
CA PRO A 338 11.08 24.98 -21.49
C PRO A 338 11.96 24.87 -20.23
N ARG A 339 12.34 23.65 -19.84
CA ARG A 339 13.19 23.37 -18.67
C ARG A 339 14.69 23.35 -19.00
N GLY A 340 15.05 23.56 -20.26
CA GLY A 340 16.44 23.68 -20.71
C GLY A 340 17.29 22.45 -20.43
N PHE A 341 16.73 21.25 -20.65
CA PHE A 341 17.53 20.02 -20.57
C PHE A 341 18.61 20.01 -21.65
N GLU A 342 19.81 19.57 -21.27
CA GLU A 342 20.94 19.37 -22.17
C GLU A 342 21.36 17.90 -22.08
N LEU A 343 20.97 17.09 -23.06
CA LEU A 343 21.20 15.64 -23.07
C LEU A 343 21.21 15.06 -24.49
N GLN A 344 21.91 13.95 -24.64
CA GLN A 344 21.90 13.10 -25.82
C GLN A 344 21.84 11.65 -25.34
N LEU A 345 20.79 10.93 -25.75
CA LEU A 345 20.49 9.58 -25.29
C LEU A 345 20.20 8.68 -26.49
N GLU A 346 20.83 7.52 -26.52
CA GLU A 346 20.42 6.42 -27.39
C GLU A 346 19.33 5.62 -26.67
N LEU A 347 18.22 5.35 -27.36
CA LEU A 347 17.09 4.60 -26.83
C LEU A 347 17.13 3.20 -27.44
N SER A 348 17.77 2.28 -26.72
CA SER A 348 17.92 0.86 -27.10
C SER A 348 17.01 -0.05 -26.29
#